data_AF-A0AAV5QSD4-F1
#
_entry.id   AF-A0AAV5QSD4-F1
#
_cell.length_a   1.000
_cell.length_b   1.000
_cell.length_c   1.000
_cell.angle_alpha   90.00
_cell.angle_beta   90.00
_cell.angle_gamma   90.00
#
_symmetry.space_group_name_H-M   'P 1'
#
loop_
_entity.id
_entity.type
_entity.pdbx_description
1 polymer ?
#
loop_
_entity_poly.entity_id
_entity_poly.type
_entity_poly.pdbx_seq_one_letter_code
_entity_poly.pdbx_strand_id
1 'polypeptide(L)'
;MSEVYSASVTAPVNIATLKYWGKRDTKLNLPTNSSISVTLDQAHLRTLTTVSTGPQYLASKLYLNGHEETLNKPRLVAVLMTLKELRKEVEAKDPTLPKFSDWNLLIVSENNFPTAAGLASSAAGLAAFVTAIAKLYQLPQSFSEISKIARQGSGSACRSLFGGFVAWEMGELADGSDSKAVEVAPKSHWPDIKAAILVVSADKKDTSSTSGMQITVNTSDLFQYRIKEVVPKRFVDMKDAILKKDFNAFADMTIKDSNSFHAVCLDSTPPIFYMNDTSKSIIKLVNLINDQSIANGEGLIAAYTYDAGPNAVIYYEAKNEVKILSTLYKYFGELPGWEALDDALLAGVKSVEGPIIGEDAFAASDFDVSRLILTGIGEGPQDTDVSLIDEKGEPKFLTA
;
A
#
# COMPACT_ATOMS: atom_id res chain seq x y z
N MET A 1 -29.89 23.90 14.84
CA MET A 1 -29.12 23.17 13.82
C MET A 1 -28.64 21.88 14.47
N SER A 2 -28.80 20.73 13.83
CA SER A 2 -28.25 19.47 14.34
C SER A 2 -26.74 19.61 14.47
N GLU A 3 -26.21 19.28 15.63
CA GLU A 3 -24.78 19.40 15.93
C GLU A 3 -24.03 18.26 15.24
N VAL A 4 -23.48 18.53 14.05
CA VAL A 4 -22.74 17.54 13.26
C VAL A 4 -21.25 17.85 13.40
N TYR A 5 -20.50 16.84 13.83
CA TYR A 5 -19.05 16.91 13.95
C TYR A 5 -18.43 16.03 12.87
N SER A 6 -17.40 16.52 12.18
CA SER A 6 -16.76 15.77 11.12
C SER A 6 -15.24 15.92 11.13
N ALA A 7 -14.57 14.93 10.55
CA ALA A 7 -13.17 14.96 10.25
C ALA A 7 -12.92 14.28 8.90
N SER A 8 -12.09 14.91 8.07
CA SER A 8 -11.61 14.36 6.82
C SER A 8 -10.10 14.15 6.84
N VAL A 9 -9.67 13.06 6.23
CA VAL A 9 -8.25 12.72 6.02
C VAL A 9 -8.07 12.04 4.67
N THR A 10 -6.88 12.16 4.10
CA THR A 10 -6.40 11.28 3.04
C THR A 10 -5.38 10.29 3.60
N ALA A 11 -5.35 9.07 3.09
CA ALA A 11 -4.31 8.10 3.43
C ALA A 11 -3.65 7.50 2.18
N PRO A 12 -2.34 7.21 2.24
CA PRO A 12 -1.58 6.71 1.11
C PRO A 12 -1.71 5.20 0.92
N VAL A 13 -1.44 4.77 -0.31
CA VAL A 13 -1.08 3.38 -0.62
C VAL A 13 0.37 3.12 -0.20
N ASN A 14 0.67 1.90 0.24
CA ASN A 14 2.05 1.43 0.42
C ASN A 14 2.29 0.14 -0.39
N ILE A 15 3.52 -0.04 -0.88
CA ILE A 15 3.94 -1.24 -1.61
C ILE A 15 5.06 -1.92 -0.83
N ALA A 16 4.92 -3.21 -0.57
CA ALA A 16 5.89 -3.97 0.21
C ALA A 16 7.14 -4.30 -0.61
N THR A 17 8.32 -3.95 -0.11
CA THR A 17 9.63 -4.38 -0.64
C THR A 17 10.11 -5.65 0.06
N LEU A 18 9.72 -5.84 1.32
CA LEU A 18 9.81 -7.11 2.04
C LEU A 18 8.40 -7.58 2.38
N LYS A 19 8.00 -8.72 1.82
CA LYS A 19 6.59 -9.12 1.70
C LYS A 19 6.02 -9.67 3.01
N TYR A 20 4.83 -9.17 3.33
CA TYR A 20 3.92 -9.79 4.27
C TYR A 20 3.13 -10.88 3.56
N TRP A 21 3.33 -12.14 3.97
CA TRP A 21 2.54 -13.27 3.50
C TRP A 21 2.48 -14.34 4.59
N GLY A 22 1.28 -14.58 5.13
CA GLY A 22 1.02 -15.59 6.16
C GLY A 22 0.68 -14.97 7.51
N LYS A 23 -0.25 -15.62 8.23
CA LYS A 23 -0.68 -15.20 9.57
C LYS A 23 -0.39 -16.31 10.56
N ARG A 24 0.27 -15.96 11.68
CA ARG A 24 0.35 -16.84 12.85
C ARG A 24 -0.92 -16.77 13.70
N ASP A 25 -1.65 -15.65 13.62
CA ASP A 25 -2.97 -15.47 14.23
C ASP A 25 -3.89 -14.73 13.26
N THR A 26 -4.98 -15.39 12.85
CA THR A 26 -5.94 -14.85 11.87
C THR A 26 -7.00 -13.92 12.47
N LYS A 27 -7.21 -14.00 13.80
CA LYS A 27 -8.15 -13.19 14.57
C LYS A 27 -7.55 -11.81 14.86
N LEU A 28 -6.30 -11.78 15.31
CA LEU A 28 -5.55 -10.57 15.65
C LEU A 28 -4.76 -9.99 14.46
N ASN A 29 -4.77 -10.68 13.32
CA ASN A 29 -3.94 -10.40 12.13
C ASN A 29 -2.45 -10.31 12.46
N LEU A 30 -1.92 -11.27 13.23
CA LEU A 30 -0.49 -11.32 13.54
C LEU A 30 0.26 -12.04 12.42
N PRO A 31 1.33 -11.46 11.87
CA PRO A 31 2.00 -12.00 10.70
C PRO A 31 2.99 -13.09 11.11
N THR A 32 3.36 -13.95 10.17
CA THR A 32 4.43 -14.95 10.36
C THR A 32 5.83 -14.35 10.32
N ASN A 33 5.98 -13.15 9.74
CA ASN A 33 7.24 -12.43 9.61
C ASN A 33 7.00 -10.92 9.57
N SER A 34 8.01 -10.13 9.91
CA SER A 34 8.00 -8.68 9.71
C SER A 34 8.01 -8.33 8.22
N SER A 35 7.58 -7.12 7.87
CA SER A 35 7.54 -6.62 6.49
C SER A 35 7.97 -5.17 6.42
N ILE A 36 8.41 -4.73 5.24
CA ILE A 36 8.83 -3.34 4.96
C ILE A 36 8.15 -2.89 3.67
N SER A 37 7.69 -1.65 3.65
CA SER A 37 7.06 -1.03 2.49
C SER A 37 7.53 0.40 2.27
N VAL A 38 7.37 0.88 1.04
CA VAL A 38 7.47 2.30 0.68
C VAL A 38 6.05 2.86 0.57
N THR A 39 5.79 3.94 1.28
CA THR A 39 4.55 4.72 1.17
C THR A 39 4.60 5.55 -0.12
N LEU A 40 3.52 5.54 -0.91
CA LEU A 40 3.44 6.24 -2.19
C LEU A 40 2.80 7.62 -2.05
N ASP A 41 3.13 8.53 -2.96
CA ASP A 41 2.62 9.89 -2.95
C ASP A 41 1.10 9.95 -3.18
N GLN A 42 0.42 10.68 -2.28
CA GLN A 42 -1.04 10.84 -2.25
C GLN A 42 -1.56 11.76 -3.37
N ALA A 43 -0.68 12.54 -4.01
CA ALA A 43 -1.04 13.27 -5.22
C ALA A 43 -1.51 12.32 -6.34
N HIS A 44 -0.93 11.10 -6.39
CA HIS A 44 -1.23 10.10 -7.41
C HIS A 44 -2.19 9.03 -6.89
N LEU A 45 -1.95 8.49 -5.68
CA LEU A 45 -2.71 7.37 -5.13
C LEU A 45 -3.12 7.62 -3.69
N ARG A 46 -4.41 7.87 -3.46
CA ARG A 46 -4.97 8.11 -2.12
C ARG A 46 -6.38 7.57 -1.94
N THR A 47 -6.69 7.25 -0.69
CA THR A 47 -8.06 7.15 -0.19
C THR A 47 -8.38 8.45 0.53
N LEU A 48 -9.52 9.06 0.23
CA LEU A 48 -10.12 10.12 1.04
C LEU A 48 -11.25 9.52 1.87
N THR A 49 -11.25 9.77 3.18
CA THR A 49 -12.34 9.38 4.08
C THR A 49 -12.78 10.58 4.89
N THR A 50 -14.09 10.82 4.91
CA THR A 50 -14.75 11.73 5.84
C THR A 50 -15.59 10.90 6.80
N VAL A 51 -15.46 11.19 8.09
CA VAL A 51 -16.31 10.62 9.13
C VAL A 51 -17.07 11.75 9.80
N SER A 52 -18.35 11.56 10.05
CA SER A 52 -19.14 12.44 10.89
C SER A 52 -19.88 11.70 12.00
N THR A 53 -20.19 12.41 13.06
CA THR A 53 -21.00 11.94 14.19
C THR A 53 -21.94 13.03 14.68
N GLY A 54 -23.05 12.63 15.32
CA GLY A 54 -24.07 13.52 15.84
C GLY A 54 -25.28 12.74 16.34
N PRO A 55 -26.10 13.35 17.22
CA PRO A 55 -27.27 12.70 17.84
C PRO A 55 -28.36 12.32 16.84
N GLN A 56 -28.36 12.92 15.64
CA GLN A 56 -29.33 12.63 14.58
C GLN A 56 -29.08 11.29 13.87
N TYR A 57 -27.89 10.70 13.98
CA TYR A 57 -27.58 9.44 13.31
C TYR A 57 -28.19 8.25 14.07
N LEU A 58 -29.18 7.60 13.45
CA LEU A 58 -29.89 6.46 14.05
C LEU A 58 -29.11 5.13 13.94
N ALA A 59 -28.19 5.03 12.99
CA ALA A 59 -27.33 3.87 12.79
C ALA A 59 -25.99 4.30 12.21
N SER A 60 -24.94 3.53 12.51
CA SER A 60 -23.64 3.75 11.86
C SER A 60 -23.68 3.20 10.44
N LYS A 61 -23.17 3.96 9.47
CA LYS A 61 -23.17 3.62 8.04
C LYS A 61 -21.80 3.85 7.41
N LEU A 62 -21.46 3.02 6.43
CA LEU A 62 -20.25 3.15 5.61
C LEU A 62 -20.64 3.21 4.15
N TYR A 63 -20.14 4.22 3.44
CA TYR A 63 -20.21 4.33 1.99
C TYR A 63 -18.80 4.29 1.40
N LEU A 64 -18.58 3.44 0.40
CA LEU A 64 -17.32 3.33 -0.34
C LEU A 64 -17.59 3.56 -1.82
N ASN A 65 -16.96 4.59 -2.40
CA ASN A 65 -17.16 5.00 -3.80
C ASN A 65 -18.64 5.12 -4.18
N GLY A 66 -19.45 5.72 -3.29
CA GLY A 66 -20.88 5.96 -3.51
C GLY A 66 -21.80 4.77 -3.18
N HIS A 67 -21.26 3.58 -2.89
CA HIS A 67 -22.05 2.40 -2.55
C HIS A 67 -22.06 2.14 -1.04
N GLU A 68 -23.21 1.76 -0.47
CA GLU A 68 -23.32 1.39 0.95
C GLU A 68 -22.64 0.03 1.19
N GLU A 69 -21.73 -0.01 2.17
CA GLU A 69 -20.99 -1.19 2.59
C GLU A 69 -21.41 -1.61 4.00
N THR A 70 -21.42 -2.92 4.25
CA THR A 70 -21.78 -3.42 5.58
C THR A 70 -20.64 -3.21 6.60
N LEU A 71 -20.96 -2.52 7.70
CA LEU A 71 -20.11 -2.38 8.87
C LEU A 71 -20.08 -3.64 9.76
N ASN A 72 -20.99 -4.59 9.54
CA ASN A 72 -21.16 -5.78 10.40
C ASN A 72 -20.10 -6.87 10.18
N LYS A 73 -19.07 -6.59 9.37
CA LYS A 73 -17.92 -7.50 9.21
C LYS A 73 -17.18 -7.58 10.56
N PRO A 74 -16.96 -8.76 11.17
CA PRO A 74 -16.45 -8.89 12.53
C PRO A 74 -15.18 -8.08 12.83
N ARG A 75 -14.25 -8.02 11.86
CA ARG A 75 -13.01 -7.23 11.98
C ARG A 75 -13.27 -5.73 12.05
N LEU A 76 -14.19 -5.22 11.23
CA LEU A 76 -14.50 -3.80 11.18
C LEU A 76 -15.28 -3.36 12.43
N VAL A 77 -16.16 -4.22 12.93
CA VAL A 77 -16.82 -4.05 14.23
C VAL A 77 -15.78 -3.96 15.36
N ALA A 78 -14.81 -4.88 15.41
CA ALA A 78 -13.76 -4.86 16.43
C ALA A 78 -12.91 -3.59 16.39
N VAL A 79 -12.53 -3.13 15.20
CA VAL A 79 -11.82 -1.86 14.98
C VAL A 79 -12.64 -0.68 15.51
N LEU A 80 -13.91 -0.59 15.11
CA LEU A 80 -14.78 0.52 15.52
C LEU A 80 -15.01 0.53 17.03
N MET A 81 -15.25 -0.63 17.65
CA MET A 81 -15.44 -0.75 19.10
C MET A 81 -14.19 -0.33 19.86
N THR A 82 -13.01 -0.72 19.39
CA THR A 82 -11.74 -0.30 20.01
C THR A 82 -11.57 1.22 19.98
N LEU A 83 -11.85 1.86 18.84
CA LEU A 83 -11.77 3.32 18.72
C LEU A 83 -12.80 4.04 19.60
N LYS A 84 -14.01 3.49 19.73
CA LYS A 84 -15.05 4.02 20.63
C LYS A 84 -14.64 3.91 22.09
N GLU A 85 -14.02 2.80 22.50
CA GLU A 85 -13.53 2.65 23.88
C GLU A 85 -12.45 3.68 24.21
N LEU A 86 -11.48 3.88 23.29
CA LEU A 86 -10.47 4.93 23.47
C LEU A 86 -11.09 6.32 23.58
N ARG A 87 -12.14 6.61 22.79
CA ARG A 87 -12.86 7.89 22.90
C ARG A 87 -13.60 8.02 24.23
N LYS A 88 -14.19 6.94 24.72
CA LYS A 88 -14.87 6.91 26.02
C LYS A 88 -13.89 7.19 27.17
N GLU A 89 -12.65 6.70 27.09
CA GLU A 89 -11.59 7.04 28.05
C GLU A 89 -11.26 8.54 28.03
N VAL A 90 -11.24 9.18 26.85
CA VAL A 90 -11.05 10.64 26.72
C VAL A 90 -12.22 11.40 27.35
N GLU A 91 -13.46 11.01 27.03
CA GLU A 91 -14.69 11.62 27.55
C GLU A 91 -14.91 11.40 29.06
N ALA A 92 -14.32 10.35 29.63
CA ALA A 92 -14.34 10.08 31.07
C ALA A 92 -13.41 10.99 31.85
N LYS A 93 -12.32 11.47 31.23
CA LYS A 93 -11.37 12.41 31.83
C LYS A 93 -11.89 13.86 31.81
N ASP A 94 -12.73 14.20 30.84
CA ASP A 94 -13.38 15.50 30.73
C ASP A 94 -14.88 15.35 30.42
N PRO A 95 -15.75 15.44 31.44
CA PRO A 95 -17.19 15.31 31.29
C PRO A 95 -17.85 16.38 30.39
N THR A 96 -17.16 17.49 30.13
CA THR A 96 -17.68 18.58 29.27
C THR A 96 -17.61 18.24 27.79
N LEU A 97 -16.81 17.24 27.42
CA LEU A 97 -16.68 16.81 26.03
C LEU A 97 -17.99 16.16 25.52
N PRO A 98 -18.37 16.43 24.26
CA PRO A 98 -19.45 15.71 23.60
C PRO A 98 -19.21 14.19 23.62
N LYS A 99 -20.29 13.43 23.80
CA LYS A 99 -20.29 11.96 23.91
C LYS A 99 -20.27 11.28 22.53
N PHE A 100 -19.24 11.58 21.75
CA PHE A 100 -19.00 10.98 20.43
C PHE A 100 -18.91 9.46 20.48
N SER A 101 -18.44 8.87 21.58
CA SER A 101 -18.37 7.40 21.73
C SER A 101 -19.77 6.74 21.71
N ASP A 102 -20.79 7.43 22.22
CA ASP A 102 -22.18 6.95 22.30
C ASP A 102 -22.94 7.13 20.97
N TRP A 103 -22.53 8.08 20.14
CA TRP A 103 -23.21 8.39 18.89
C TRP A 103 -22.83 7.44 17.75
N ASN A 104 -23.71 7.38 16.74
CA ASN A 104 -23.43 6.65 15.50
C ASN A 104 -22.51 7.45 14.57
N LEU A 105 -21.85 6.74 13.66
CA LEU A 105 -20.96 7.32 12.66
C LEU A 105 -21.53 7.21 11.26
N LEU A 106 -21.49 8.29 10.50
CA LEU A 106 -21.54 8.21 9.04
C LEU A 106 -20.10 8.27 8.51
N ILE A 107 -19.72 7.28 7.73
CA ILE A 107 -18.37 7.16 7.17
C ILE A 107 -18.53 7.12 5.65
N VAL A 108 -17.92 8.07 4.95
CA VAL A 108 -17.91 8.12 3.50
C VAL A 108 -16.47 8.10 3.02
N SER A 109 -16.15 7.21 2.10
CA SER A 109 -14.79 7.03 1.60
C SER A 109 -14.77 6.89 0.08
N GLU A 110 -13.72 7.40 -0.54
CA GLU A 110 -13.45 7.22 -1.97
C GLU A 110 -11.96 6.95 -2.22
N ASN A 111 -11.66 6.27 -3.33
CA ASN A 111 -10.31 6.12 -3.84
C ASN A 111 -10.20 6.85 -5.18
N ASN A 112 -9.08 7.53 -5.44
CA ASN A 112 -8.81 8.11 -6.77
C ASN A 112 -8.18 7.08 -7.76
N PHE A 113 -8.16 5.80 -7.39
CA PHE A 113 -7.64 4.70 -8.19
C PHE A 113 -8.64 3.52 -8.21
N PRO A 114 -8.66 2.70 -9.27
CA PRO A 114 -9.63 1.61 -9.36
C PRO A 114 -9.44 0.60 -8.23
N THR A 115 -10.50 0.34 -7.46
CA THR A 115 -10.49 -0.58 -6.31
C THR A 115 -10.03 -2.01 -6.70
N ALA A 116 -10.29 -2.41 -7.95
CA ALA A 116 -9.95 -3.72 -8.50
C ALA A 116 -8.50 -3.82 -9.05
N ALA A 117 -7.78 -2.72 -9.24
CA ALA A 117 -6.44 -2.70 -9.87
C ALA A 117 -5.32 -3.31 -9.01
N GLY A 118 -5.62 -4.06 -7.95
CA GLY A 118 -4.61 -4.76 -7.15
C GLY A 118 -3.65 -3.88 -6.35
N LEU A 119 -3.78 -2.54 -6.37
CA LEU A 119 -2.90 -1.54 -5.74
C LEU A 119 -3.13 -1.37 -4.23
N ALA A 120 -3.32 -2.48 -3.50
CA ALA A 120 -3.54 -2.47 -2.05
C ALA A 120 -4.66 -1.53 -1.55
N SER A 121 -5.74 -1.37 -2.32
CA SER A 121 -6.90 -0.50 -2.00
C SER A 121 -7.47 -0.71 -0.59
N SER A 122 -7.52 -1.95 -0.11
CA SER A 122 -7.97 -2.26 1.26
C SER A 122 -7.06 -1.71 2.36
N ALA A 123 -5.75 -1.60 2.11
CA ALA A 123 -4.80 -1.10 3.11
C ALA A 123 -4.94 0.41 3.29
N ALA A 124 -4.93 1.17 2.18
CA ALA A 124 -5.17 2.61 2.20
C ALA A 124 -6.57 2.94 2.74
N GLY A 125 -7.58 2.21 2.30
CA GLY A 125 -8.96 2.35 2.75
C GLY A 125 -9.12 2.25 4.27
N LEU A 126 -8.54 1.21 4.87
CA LEU A 126 -8.64 1.03 6.32
C LEU A 126 -7.73 2.00 7.09
N ALA A 127 -6.57 2.37 6.54
CA ALA A 127 -5.73 3.40 7.16
C ALA A 127 -6.47 4.74 7.22
N ALA A 128 -7.13 5.16 6.13
CA ALA A 128 -7.96 6.36 6.10
C ALA A 128 -9.13 6.27 7.08
N PHE A 129 -9.84 5.13 7.12
CA PHE A 129 -10.92 4.85 8.06
C PHE A 129 -10.50 5.06 9.51
N VAL A 130 -9.42 4.40 9.94
CA VAL A 130 -8.96 4.46 11.33
C VAL A 130 -8.43 5.85 11.66
N THR A 131 -7.69 6.48 10.75
CA THR A 131 -7.13 7.83 10.96
C THR A 131 -8.24 8.88 11.07
N ALA A 132 -9.26 8.82 10.20
CA ALA A 132 -10.38 9.77 10.22
C ALA A 132 -11.17 9.69 11.52
N ILE A 133 -11.46 8.46 12.00
CA ILE A 133 -12.14 8.27 13.29
C ILE A 133 -11.25 8.72 14.44
N ALA A 134 -9.97 8.37 14.46
CA ALA A 134 -9.04 8.79 15.51
C ALA A 134 -8.94 10.32 15.59
N LYS A 135 -8.94 11.01 14.44
CA LYS A 135 -8.98 12.46 14.34
C LYS A 135 -10.29 13.05 14.86
N LEU A 136 -11.44 12.53 14.39
CA LEU A 136 -12.77 12.97 14.86
C LEU A 136 -12.89 12.84 16.38
N TYR A 137 -12.38 11.73 16.92
CA TYR A 137 -12.40 11.41 18.34
C TYR A 137 -11.29 12.10 19.14
N GLN A 138 -10.38 12.82 18.48
CA GLN A 138 -9.24 13.51 19.10
C GLN A 138 -8.44 12.58 20.01
N LEU A 139 -8.19 11.37 19.51
CA LEU A 139 -7.49 10.32 20.24
C LEU A 139 -6.03 10.72 20.49
N PRO A 140 -5.52 10.65 21.74
CA PRO A 140 -4.14 11.05 22.06
C PRO A 140 -3.08 10.00 21.69
N GLN A 141 -3.50 8.82 21.24
CA GLN A 141 -2.59 7.72 20.91
C GLN A 141 -1.71 8.08 19.70
N SER A 142 -0.44 7.65 19.75
CA SER A 142 0.46 7.80 18.61
C SER A 142 0.01 6.94 17.42
N PHE A 143 0.46 7.29 16.21
CA PHE A 143 0.18 6.46 15.03
C PHE A 143 0.69 5.02 15.13
N SER A 144 1.75 4.76 15.90
CA SER A 144 2.21 3.39 16.15
C SER A 144 1.18 2.60 16.96
N GLU A 145 0.54 3.22 17.96
CA GLU A 145 -0.53 2.59 18.74
C GLU A 145 -1.82 2.43 17.94
N ILE A 146 -2.21 3.45 17.16
CA ILE A 146 -3.32 3.39 16.21
C ILE A 146 -3.09 2.31 15.14
N SER A 147 -1.84 2.04 14.77
CA SER A 147 -1.50 1.00 13.79
C SER A 147 -1.86 -0.41 14.23
N LYS A 148 -1.91 -0.67 15.54
CA LYS A 148 -2.40 -1.96 16.08
C LYS A 148 -3.88 -2.17 15.78
N ILE A 149 -4.66 -1.09 15.79
CA ILE A 149 -6.08 -1.12 15.44
C ILE A 149 -6.23 -1.34 13.94
N ALA A 150 -5.51 -0.57 13.11
CA ALA A 150 -5.52 -0.75 11.65
C ALA A 150 -5.10 -2.17 11.24
N ARG A 151 -4.09 -2.75 11.89
CA ARG A 151 -3.65 -4.13 11.69
C ARG A 151 -4.79 -5.13 11.84
N GLN A 152 -5.62 -4.99 12.87
CA GLN A 152 -6.72 -5.93 13.15
C GLN A 152 -7.81 -5.90 12.07
N GLY A 153 -8.07 -4.75 11.44
CA GLY A 153 -9.00 -4.71 10.30
C GLY A 153 -8.39 -5.31 9.03
N SER A 154 -7.16 -4.89 8.68
CA SER A 154 -6.43 -5.31 7.49
C SER A 154 -4.94 -5.16 7.76
N GLY A 155 -4.22 -6.30 7.85
CA GLY A 155 -2.84 -6.35 8.35
C GLY A 155 -1.92 -5.26 7.79
N SER A 156 -1.79 -5.15 6.46
CA SER A 156 -0.91 -4.18 5.81
C SER A 156 -1.36 -2.72 5.93
N ALA A 157 -2.60 -2.44 6.37
CA ALA A 157 -3.06 -1.07 6.60
C ALA A 157 -2.26 -0.37 7.70
N CYS A 158 -1.69 -1.13 8.65
CA CYS A 158 -0.86 -0.54 9.71
C CYS A 158 0.32 0.27 9.14
N ARG A 159 0.91 -0.15 8.02
CA ARG A 159 2.04 0.54 7.40
C ARG A 159 1.65 1.84 6.70
N SER A 160 0.38 1.99 6.29
CA SER A 160 -0.12 3.22 5.67
C SER A 160 -0.40 4.35 6.68
N LEU A 161 -0.10 4.16 7.98
CA LEU A 161 -0.17 5.22 8.99
C LEU A 161 1.10 6.09 9.05
N PHE A 162 2.13 5.75 8.27
CA PHE A 162 3.40 6.48 8.21
C PHE A 162 3.79 6.79 6.77
N GLY A 163 4.58 7.85 6.60
CA GLY A 163 5.22 8.20 5.33
C GLY A 163 6.56 7.47 5.14
N GLY A 164 7.18 7.70 4.00
CA GLY A 164 8.54 7.21 3.75
C GLY A 164 8.62 5.69 3.64
N PHE A 165 9.54 5.10 4.43
CA PHE A 165 9.74 3.67 4.56
C PHE A 165 9.20 3.19 5.89
N VAL A 166 8.36 2.17 5.86
CA VAL A 166 7.60 1.74 7.03
C VAL A 166 7.78 0.25 7.23
N ALA A 167 8.16 -0.14 8.43
CA ALA A 167 8.20 -1.52 8.86
C ALA A 167 6.91 -1.88 9.60
N TRP A 168 6.39 -3.07 9.37
CA TRP A 168 5.49 -3.74 10.30
C TRP A 168 6.29 -4.81 11.03
N GLU A 169 6.52 -4.56 12.32
CA GLU A 169 7.17 -5.51 13.21
C GLU A 169 6.19 -6.61 13.59
N MET A 170 6.61 -7.87 13.41
CA MET A 170 5.73 -9.00 13.66
C MET A 170 5.28 -9.13 15.10
N GLY A 171 6.07 -8.63 16.05
CA GLY A 171 5.88 -8.85 17.48
C GLY A 171 6.07 -10.31 17.88
N GLU A 172 6.33 -10.51 19.16
CA GLU A 172 6.55 -11.80 19.82
C GLU A 172 5.40 -12.15 20.75
N LEU A 173 4.68 -11.14 21.27
CA LEU A 173 3.59 -11.35 22.22
C LEU A 173 2.34 -11.93 21.55
N ALA A 174 1.71 -12.89 22.24
CA ALA A 174 0.52 -13.58 21.76
C ALA A 174 -0.72 -12.67 21.69
N ASP A 175 -0.78 -11.63 22.53
CA ASP A 175 -1.84 -10.62 22.49
C ASP A 175 -1.65 -9.60 21.35
N GLY A 176 -0.48 -9.61 20.69
CA GLY A 176 -0.14 -8.72 19.61
C GLY A 176 0.04 -7.26 20.03
N SER A 177 0.28 -6.98 21.30
CA SER A 177 0.46 -5.62 21.82
C SER A 177 1.74 -4.94 21.29
N ASP A 178 2.69 -5.73 20.79
CA ASP A 178 3.97 -5.33 20.20
C ASP A 178 4.02 -5.47 18.66
N SER A 179 3.00 -6.05 18.02
CA SER A 179 2.94 -6.14 16.56
C SER A 179 2.37 -4.85 15.95
N LYS A 180 3.23 -3.93 15.54
CA LYS A 180 2.82 -2.59 15.09
C LYS A 180 3.69 -2.06 13.96
N ALA A 181 3.21 -1.00 13.33
CA ALA A 181 3.99 -0.26 12.35
C ALA A 181 4.92 0.74 13.03
N VAL A 182 6.12 0.87 12.47
CA VAL A 182 7.15 1.83 12.86
C VAL A 182 7.77 2.44 11.61
N GLU A 183 8.08 3.73 11.67
CA GLU A 183 8.83 4.40 10.62
C GLU A 183 10.28 3.91 10.63
N VAL A 184 10.77 3.43 9.48
CA VAL A 184 12.18 3.11 9.27
C VAL A 184 12.95 4.37 8.91
N ALA A 185 12.39 5.15 7.99
CA ALA A 185 12.91 6.46 7.60
C ALA A 185 11.80 7.30 6.97
N PRO A 186 11.73 8.62 7.24
CA PRO A 186 10.70 9.49 6.67
C PRO A 186 10.93 9.72 5.16
N LYS A 187 9.93 10.29 4.46
CA LYS A 187 10.04 10.69 3.04
C LYS A 187 11.30 11.55 2.80
N SER A 188 11.57 12.49 3.71
CA SER A 188 12.72 13.41 3.64
C SER A 188 14.09 12.74 3.73
N HIS A 189 14.16 11.50 4.23
CA HIS A 189 15.41 10.75 4.27
C HIS A 189 15.88 10.37 2.87
N TRP A 190 15.00 9.82 2.02
CA TRP A 190 15.38 9.41 0.66
C TRP A 190 14.31 9.84 -0.36
N PRO A 191 14.17 11.16 -0.61
CA PRO A 191 13.09 11.72 -1.43
C PRO A 191 13.22 11.36 -2.92
N ASP A 192 14.40 10.91 -3.34
CA ASP A 192 14.70 10.56 -4.73
C ASP A 192 14.11 9.21 -5.17
N ILE A 193 13.52 8.43 -4.26
CA ILE A 193 12.86 7.18 -4.64
C ILE A 193 11.56 7.46 -5.41
N LYS A 194 11.53 6.96 -6.64
CA LYS A 194 10.40 7.00 -7.57
C LYS A 194 9.86 5.60 -7.82
N ALA A 195 8.63 5.52 -8.32
CA ALA A 195 8.00 4.26 -8.70
C ALA A 195 7.18 4.40 -9.98
N ALA A 196 7.37 3.48 -10.92
CA ALA A 196 6.50 3.28 -12.07
C ALA A 196 5.67 2.00 -11.85
N ILE A 197 4.35 2.14 -11.86
CA ILE A 197 3.43 1.01 -11.73
C ILE A 197 2.87 0.66 -13.11
N LEU A 198 3.10 -0.56 -13.57
CA LEU A 198 2.55 -1.09 -14.81
C LEU A 198 1.30 -1.92 -14.48
N VAL A 199 0.14 -1.42 -14.88
CA VAL A 199 -1.15 -2.07 -14.62
C VAL A 199 -1.43 -3.11 -15.70
N VAL A 200 -1.06 -4.36 -15.42
CA VAL A 200 -1.19 -5.51 -16.33
C VAL A 200 -2.63 -6.00 -16.40
N SER A 201 -3.29 -6.12 -15.26
CA SER A 201 -4.72 -6.44 -15.23
C SER A 201 -5.41 -5.64 -14.13
N ALA A 202 -6.63 -5.21 -14.45
CA ALA A 202 -7.57 -4.62 -13.51
C ALA A 202 -8.63 -5.62 -13.06
N ASP A 203 -8.53 -6.88 -13.50
CA ASP A 203 -9.50 -7.91 -13.18
C ASP A 203 -9.41 -8.36 -11.73
N LYS A 204 -10.52 -8.88 -11.24
CA LYS A 204 -10.59 -9.42 -9.89
C LYS A 204 -9.66 -10.63 -9.78
N LYS A 205 -8.81 -10.61 -8.75
CA LYS A 205 -7.91 -11.73 -8.40
C LYS A 205 -8.68 -13.05 -8.27
N ASP A 206 -8.16 -14.12 -8.87
CA ASP A 206 -8.70 -15.47 -8.70
C ASP A 206 -8.65 -15.91 -7.23
N THR A 207 -7.48 -15.76 -6.60
CA THR A 207 -7.27 -16.08 -5.18
C THR A 207 -7.02 -14.82 -4.37
N SER A 208 -7.91 -14.53 -3.41
CA SER A 208 -7.73 -13.41 -2.49
C SER A 208 -6.45 -13.56 -1.66
N SER A 209 -5.80 -12.45 -1.29
CA SER A 209 -4.59 -12.50 -0.46
C SER A 209 -4.82 -13.20 0.88
N THR A 210 -6.00 -13.04 1.50
CA THR A 210 -6.29 -13.67 2.81
C THR A 210 -6.40 -15.19 2.70
N SER A 211 -7.10 -15.70 1.69
CA SER A 211 -7.20 -17.14 1.48
C SER A 211 -5.87 -17.72 1.01
N GLY A 212 -5.22 -17.09 0.03
CA GLY A 212 -3.96 -17.54 -0.53
C GLY A 212 -2.85 -17.67 0.51
N MET A 213 -2.69 -16.66 1.37
CA MET A 213 -1.62 -16.70 2.37
C MET A 213 -1.80 -17.80 3.40
N GLN A 214 -3.04 -18.17 3.75
CA GLN A 214 -3.27 -19.26 4.69
C GLN A 214 -3.09 -20.63 4.03
N ILE A 215 -3.41 -20.76 2.74
CA ILE A 215 -3.06 -21.96 1.96
C ILE A 215 -1.55 -22.15 1.99
N THR A 216 -0.76 -21.10 1.70
CA THR A 216 0.70 -21.16 1.78
C THR A 216 1.20 -21.57 3.16
N VAL A 217 0.70 -20.94 4.23
CA VAL A 217 1.06 -21.30 5.61
C VAL A 217 0.83 -22.78 5.90
N ASN A 218 -0.24 -23.34 5.37
CA ASN A 218 -0.67 -24.72 5.67
C ASN A 218 -0.01 -25.78 4.78
N THR A 219 0.50 -25.41 3.60
CA THR A 219 0.82 -26.40 2.54
C THR A 219 2.16 -26.22 1.85
N SER A 220 2.82 -25.07 1.96
CA SER A 220 4.13 -24.84 1.34
C SER A 220 5.26 -25.32 2.25
N ASP A 221 6.06 -26.25 1.74
CA ASP A 221 7.25 -26.77 2.42
C ASP A 221 8.36 -25.71 2.50
N LEU A 222 8.49 -24.87 1.46
CA LEU A 222 9.48 -23.80 1.40
C LEU A 222 9.18 -22.64 2.36
N PHE A 223 7.90 -22.45 2.71
CA PHE A 223 7.46 -21.29 3.48
C PHE A 223 8.05 -21.23 4.89
N GLN A 224 8.24 -22.38 5.54
CA GLN A 224 8.83 -22.42 6.89
C GLN A 224 10.26 -21.90 6.91
N TYR A 225 11.07 -22.25 5.90
CA TYR A 225 12.43 -21.74 5.78
C TYR A 225 12.42 -20.23 5.46
N ARG A 226 11.50 -19.79 4.60
CA ARG A 226 11.34 -18.35 4.30
C ARG A 226 11.12 -17.51 5.56
N ILE A 227 10.17 -17.91 6.41
CA ILE A 227 9.80 -17.09 7.59
C ILE A 227 10.80 -17.18 8.74
N LYS A 228 11.55 -18.29 8.87
CA LYS A 228 12.54 -18.49 9.95
C LYS A 228 13.93 -17.98 9.61
N GLU A 229 14.39 -18.17 8.38
CA GLU A 229 15.79 -17.94 8.01
C GLU A 229 15.96 -16.77 7.03
N VAL A 230 15.05 -16.65 6.05
CA VAL A 230 15.22 -15.69 4.96
C VAL A 230 14.77 -14.28 5.36
N VAL A 231 13.52 -14.15 5.83
CA VAL A 231 12.92 -12.83 6.09
C VAL A 231 13.59 -12.11 7.27
N PRO A 232 13.92 -12.75 8.41
CA PRO A 232 14.58 -12.04 9.52
C PRO A 232 15.90 -11.39 9.11
N LYS A 233 16.72 -12.09 8.31
CA LYS A 233 17.96 -11.53 7.75
C LYS A 233 17.66 -10.36 6.81
N ARG A 234 16.77 -10.55 5.83
CA ARG A 234 16.39 -9.49 4.88
C ARG A 234 15.78 -8.27 5.54
N PHE A 235 15.07 -8.44 6.67
CA PHE A 235 14.50 -7.32 7.42
C PHE A 235 15.60 -6.40 7.96
N VAL A 236 16.67 -6.97 8.52
CA VAL A 236 17.83 -6.20 9.00
C VAL A 236 18.56 -5.55 7.82
N ASP A 237 18.89 -6.34 6.80
CA ASP A 237 19.64 -5.88 5.63
C ASP A 237 18.89 -4.75 4.87
N MET A 238 17.57 -4.89 4.68
CA MET A 238 16.74 -3.88 4.00
C MET A 238 16.67 -2.58 4.80
N LYS A 239 16.53 -2.63 6.14
CA LYS A 239 16.58 -1.44 6.98
C LYS A 239 17.93 -0.74 6.84
N ASP A 240 19.03 -1.48 6.86
CA ASP A 240 20.38 -0.93 6.69
C ASP A 240 20.56 -0.26 5.32
N ALA A 241 20.11 -0.91 4.24
CA ALA A 241 20.13 -0.35 2.89
C ALA A 241 19.34 0.97 2.78
N ILE A 242 18.14 1.01 3.39
CA ILE A 242 17.32 2.24 3.46
C ILE A 242 18.04 3.35 4.20
N LEU A 243 18.59 3.06 5.39
CA LEU A 243 19.27 4.06 6.22
C LEU A 243 20.54 4.59 5.56
N LYS A 244 21.25 3.76 4.80
CA LYS A 244 22.45 4.14 4.04
C LYS A 244 22.17 4.72 2.66
N LYS A 245 20.92 4.73 2.21
CA LYS A 245 20.53 5.07 0.82
C LYS A 245 21.29 4.24 -0.22
N ASP A 246 21.51 2.96 0.09
CA ASP A 246 22.15 2.00 -0.82
C ASP A 246 21.11 1.40 -1.76
N PHE A 247 20.94 2.02 -2.93
CA PHE A 247 19.97 1.55 -3.91
C PHE A 247 20.29 0.16 -4.45
N ASN A 248 21.57 -0.21 -4.57
CA ASN A 248 21.95 -1.54 -5.06
C ASN A 248 21.46 -2.62 -4.11
N ALA A 249 21.75 -2.48 -2.82
CA ALA A 249 21.27 -3.42 -1.80
C ALA A 249 19.74 -3.43 -1.71
N PHE A 250 19.10 -2.24 -1.71
CA PHE A 250 17.64 -2.11 -1.70
C PHE A 250 16.99 -2.83 -2.90
N ALA A 251 17.53 -2.62 -4.11
CA ALA A 251 16.99 -3.18 -5.34
C ALA A 251 17.12 -4.70 -5.37
N ASP A 252 18.31 -5.22 -5.07
CA ASP A 252 18.59 -6.66 -5.02
C ASP A 252 17.65 -7.38 -4.05
N MET A 253 17.48 -6.85 -2.83
CA MET A 253 16.59 -7.45 -1.84
C MET A 253 15.12 -7.36 -2.24
N THR A 254 14.68 -6.23 -2.80
CA THR A 254 13.29 -6.03 -3.26
C THR A 254 12.92 -7.06 -4.34
N ILE A 255 13.80 -7.26 -5.32
CA ILE A 255 13.66 -8.27 -6.37
C ILE A 255 13.62 -9.67 -5.78
N LYS A 256 14.61 -10.02 -4.95
CA LYS A 256 14.75 -11.35 -4.34
C LYS A 256 13.57 -11.69 -3.43
N ASP A 257 12.99 -10.72 -2.74
CA ASP A 257 11.85 -10.95 -1.86
C ASP A 257 10.52 -11.04 -2.59
N SER A 258 10.33 -10.25 -3.65
CA SER A 258 9.23 -10.44 -4.60
C SER A 258 9.22 -11.87 -5.15
N ASN A 259 10.36 -12.33 -5.69
CA ASN A 259 10.48 -13.67 -6.27
C ASN A 259 10.29 -14.77 -5.23
N SER A 260 10.85 -14.61 -4.03
CA SER A 260 10.69 -15.59 -2.95
C SER A 260 9.26 -15.66 -2.42
N PHE A 261 8.51 -14.56 -2.42
CA PHE A 261 7.07 -14.56 -2.14
C PHE A 261 6.28 -15.35 -3.20
N HIS A 262 6.50 -15.09 -4.49
CA HIS A 262 5.81 -15.83 -5.54
C HIS A 262 6.24 -17.31 -5.62
N ALA A 263 7.47 -17.64 -5.19
CA ALA A 263 7.92 -19.02 -5.08
C ALA A 263 7.13 -19.81 -4.02
N VAL A 264 6.86 -19.24 -2.85
CA VAL A 264 6.04 -19.93 -1.82
C VAL A 264 4.56 -20.00 -2.21
N CYS A 265 4.07 -19.06 -3.02
CA CYS A 265 2.75 -19.17 -3.67
C CYS A 265 2.70 -20.36 -4.64
N LEU A 266 3.73 -20.54 -5.47
CA LEU A 266 3.84 -21.66 -6.40
C LEU A 266 3.98 -23.01 -5.67
N ASP A 267 4.69 -23.03 -4.54
CA ASP A 267 4.90 -24.20 -3.68
C ASP A 267 3.66 -24.57 -2.82
N SER A 268 2.60 -23.75 -2.86
CA SER A 268 1.35 -24.03 -2.15
C SER A 268 0.55 -25.15 -2.84
N THR A 269 -0.38 -25.79 -2.11
CA THR A 269 -1.29 -26.82 -2.66
C THR A 269 -2.75 -26.44 -2.43
N PRO A 270 -3.54 -26.14 -3.48
CA PRO A 270 -3.13 -26.00 -4.88
C PRO A 270 -2.17 -24.82 -5.10
N PRO A 271 -1.36 -24.83 -6.18
CA PRO A 271 -0.42 -23.76 -6.47
C PRO A 271 -1.16 -22.45 -6.76
N ILE A 272 -0.59 -21.35 -6.30
CA ILE A 272 -1.16 -20.01 -6.47
C ILE A 272 -0.32 -19.25 -7.49
N PHE A 273 -0.96 -18.84 -8.58
CA PHE A 273 -0.34 -18.03 -9.64
C PHE A 273 -0.88 -16.60 -9.59
N TYR A 274 0.01 -15.64 -9.34
CA TYR A 274 -0.32 -14.21 -9.37
C TYR A 274 0.32 -13.50 -10.55
N MET A 275 1.58 -13.83 -10.86
CA MET A 275 2.28 -13.32 -12.03
C MET A 275 1.84 -14.08 -13.29
N ASN A 276 1.66 -13.36 -14.38
CA ASN A 276 1.37 -13.92 -15.70
C ASN A 276 2.57 -13.74 -16.64
N ASP A 277 2.40 -14.02 -17.93
CA ASP A 277 3.49 -13.91 -18.90
C ASP A 277 3.94 -12.46 -19.13
N THR A 278 3.01 -11.48 -19.12
CA THR A 278 3.36 -10.06 -19.10
C THR A 278 4.24 -9.70 -17.89
N SER A 279 3.91 -10.19 -16.69
CA SER A 279 4.76 -9.99 -15.50
C SER A 279 6.18 -10.53 -15.74
N LYS A 280 6.31 -11.72 -16.33
CA LYS A 280 7.63 -12.32 -16.64
C LYS A 280 8.38 -11.51 -17.70
N SER A 281 7.69 -10.97 -18.71
CA SER A 281 8.30 -10.08 -19.72
C SER A 281 8.85 -8.81 -19.09
N ILE A 282 8.11 -8.19 -18.16
CA ILE A 282 8.56 -7.01 -17.41
C ILE A 282 9.77 -7.35 -16.52
N ILE A 283 9.80 -8.53 -15.88
CA ILE A 283 10.99 -8.99 -15.14
C ILE A 283 12.23 -9.05 -16.04
N LYS A 284 12.10 -9.66 -17.23
CA LYS A 284 13.20 -9.74 -18.21
C LYS A 284 13.64 -8.34 -18.66
N LEU A 285 12.69 -7.44 -18.90
CA LEU A 285 12.96 -6.05 -19.26
C LEU A 285 13.81 -5.35 -18.19
N VAL A 286 13.40 -5.42 -16.92
CA VAL A 286 14.13 -4.77 -15.82
C VAL A 286 15.51 -5.42 -15.59
N ASN A 287 15.63 -6.73 -15.74
CA ASN A 287 16.95 -7.39 -15.69
C ASN A 287 17.87 -6.86 -16.79
N LEU A 288 17.37 -6.73 -18.02
CA LEU A 288 18.16 -6.24 -19.14
C LEU A 288 18.57 -4.76 -18.99
N ILE A 289 17.71 -3.93 -18.38
CA ILE A 289 18.07 -2.57 -17.94
C ILE A 289 19.26 -2.63 -16.97
N ASN A 290 19.16 -3.46 -15.94
CA ASN A 290 20.19 -3.57 -14.91
C ASN A 290 21.50 -4.18 -15.44
N ASP A 291 21.44 -5.19 -16.30
CA ASP A 291 22.62 -5.83 -16.89
C ASP A 291 23.48 -4.82 -17.66
N GLN A 292 22.82 -3.95 -18.43
CA GLN A 292 23.48 -2.89 -19.18
C GLN A 292 24.01 -1.78 -18.26
N SER A 293 23.25 -1.40 -17.24
CA SER A 293 23.70 -0.42 -16.24
C SER A 293 24.94 -0.94 -15.47
N ILE A 294 24.97 -2.24 -15.13
CA ILE A 294 26.14 -2.92 -14.56
C ILE A 294 27.32 -2.92 -15.53
N ALA A 295 27.09 -3.23 -16.82
CA ALA A 295 28.14 -3.20 -17.84
C ALA A 295 28.77 -1.80 -17.99
N ASN A 296 28.00 -0.75 -17.72
CA ASN A 296 28.46 0.65 -17.70
C ASN A 296 29.05 1.10 -16.33
N GLY A 297 29.13 0.20 -15.35
CA GLY A 297 29.70 0.49 -14.02
C GLY A 297 28.78 1.24 -13.05
N GLU A 298 27.47 1.27 -13.32
CA GLU A 298 26.48 2.04 -12.54
C GLU A 298 25.71 1.17 -11.50
N GLY A 299 25.77 -0.16 -11.63
CA GLY A 299 25.09 -1.11 -10.74
C GLY A 299 23.61 -1.32 -11.09
N LEU A 300 22.81 -1.74 -10.11
CA LEU A 300 21.36 -1.83 -10.25
C LEU A 300 20.74 -0.43 -10.20
N ILE A 301 19.87 -0.13 -11.16
CA ILE A 301 19.17 1.17 -11.26
C ILE A 301 17.64 1.06 -11.26
N ALA A 302 17.12 -0.18 -11.35
CA ALA A 302 15.70 -0.48 -11.24
C ALA A 302 15.45 -1.74 -10.39
N ALA A 303 14.36 -1.74 -9.64
CA ALA A 303 13.93 -2.87 -8.83
C ALA A 303 12.45 -3.17 -9.06
N TYR A 304 12.13 -4.34 -9.61
CA TYR A 304 10.74 -4.76 -9.72
C TYR A 304 10.25 -5.42 -8.42
N THR A 305 8.95 -5.27 -8.16
CA THR A 305 8.26 -6.04 -7.14
C THR A 305 6.80 -6.26 -7.54
N TYR A 306 6.27 -7.43 -7.14
CA TYR A 306 4.91 -7.85 -7.43
C TYR A 306 4.22 -8.24 -6.13
N ASP A 307 3.01 -7.74 -5.91
CA ASP A 307 2.13 -8.19 -4.83
C ASP A 307 1.28 -9.38 -5.31
N ALA A 308 0.15 -9.63 -4.65
CA ALA A 308 -0.80 -10.69 -5.01
C ALA A 308 -1.59 -10.35 -6.29
N GLY A 309 -0.91 -10.24 -7.43
CA GLY A 309 -1.48 -9.97 -8.76
C GLY A 309 -0.37 -9.72 -9.79
N PRO A 310 -0.73 -9.49 -11.08
CA PRO A 310 0.24 -9.40 -12.15
C PRO A 310 0.87 -8.01 -12.32
N ASN A 311 0.38 -7.00 -11.60
CA ASN A 311 0.82 -5.61 -11.73
C ASN A 311 2.24 -5.44 -11.19
N ALA A 312 3.09 -4.82 -12.01
CA ALA A 312 4.48 -4.58 -11.66
C ALA A 312 4.63 -3.21 -10.99
N VAL A 313 5.44 -3.14 -9.95
CA VAL A 313 5.94 -1.87 -9.41
C VAL A 313 7.46 -1.85 -9.62
N ILE A 314 7.96 -0.83 -10.30
CA ILE A 314 9.38 -0.65 -10.60
C ILE A 314 9.88 0.55 -9.82
N TYR A 315 10.73 0.32 -8.83
CA TYR A 315 11.43 1.38 -8.11
C TYR A 315 12.70 1.80 -8.83
N TYR A 316 13.01 3.08 -8.78
CA TYR A 316 14.25 3.67 -9.29
C TYR A 316 14.55 4.98 -8.53
N GLU A 317 15.79 5.47 -8.62
CA GLU A 317 16.15 6.80 -8.11
C GLU A 317 15.93 7.87 -9.20
N ALA A 318 15.53 9.08 -8.81
CA ALA A 318 15.25 10.20 -9.72
C ALA A 318 16.40 10.49 -10.71
N LYS A 319 17.66 10.31 -10.30
CA LYS A 319 18.84 10.46 -11.18
C LYS A 319 18.83 9.53 -12.40
N ASN A 320 18.12 8.40 -12.32
CA ASN A 320 17.98 7.41 -13.38
C ASN A 320 16.61 7.50 -14.09
N GLU A 321 15.75 8.45 -13.71
CA GLU A 321 14.36 8.53 -14.18
C GLU A 321 14.25 8.59 -15.70
N VAL A 322 14.99 9.47 -16.35
CA VAL A 322 15.00 9.59 -17.81
C VAL A 322 15.41 8.28 -18.49
N LYS A 323 16.44 7.59 -17.97
CA LYS A 323 16.94 6.32 -18.52
C LYS A 323 15.91 5.18 -18.41
N ILE A 324 15.24 5.09 -17.26
CA ILE A 324 14.22 4.07 -17.01
C ILE A 324 12.98 4.36 -17.84
N LEU A 325 12.48 5.59 -17.76
CA LEU A 325 11.23 5.98 -18.40
C LEU A 325 11.34 6.01 -19.93
N SER A 326 12.48 6.36 -20.53
CA SER A 326 12.65 6.24 -22.00
C SER A 326 12.56 4.79 -22.47
N THR A 327 13.14 3.86 -21.70
CA THR A 327 13.06 2.42 -22.00
C THR A 327 11.62 1.92 -21.87
N LEU A 328 10.87 2.37 -20.85
CA LEU A 328 9.45 2.04 -20.71
C LEU A 328 8.59 2.70 -21.81
N TYR A 329 8.88 3.95 -22.17
CA TYR A 329 8.15 4.72 -23.18
C TYR A 329 8.21 4.05 -24.55
N LYS A 330 9.33 3.40 -24.89
CA LYS A 330 9.42 2.61 -26.13
C LYS A 330 8.33 1.55 -26.26
N TYR A 331 7.97 0.87 -25.17
CA TYR A 331 7.00 -0.22 -25.18
C TYR A 331 5.58 0.25 -24.81
N PHE A 332 5.48 1.36 -24.08
CA PHE A 332 4.23 1.80 -23.45
C PHE A 332 3.85 3.25 -23.75
N GLY A 333 4.51 3.92 -24.70
CA GLY A 333 4.35 5.35 -24.98
C GLY A 333 2.95 5.77 -25.43
N GLU A 334 2.18 4.83 -26.00
CA GLU A 334 0.79 5.05 -26.43
C GLU A 334 -0.23 4.82 -25.29
N LEU A 335 0.20 4.31 -24.13
CA LEU A 335 -0.68 4.05 -22.99
C LEU A 335 -0.90 5.32 -22.14
N PRO A 336 -2.04 5.45 -21.44
CA PRO A 336 -2.25 6.54 -20.50
C PRO A 336 -1.35 6.41 -19.26
N GLY A 337 -1.05 7.56 -18.62
CA GLY A 337 -0.23 7.67 -17.41
C GLY A 337 0.97 8.61 -17.55
N TRP A 338 1.40 8.91 -18.78
CA TRP A 338 2.53 9.82 -19.06
C TRP A 338 2.20 11.28 -18.80
N GLU A 339 0.92 11.64 -18.77
CA GLU A 339 0.41 12.97 -18.40
C GLU A 339 0.75 13.38 -16.96
N ALA A 340 1.22 12.46 -16.13
CA ALA A 340 1.71 12.74 -14.78
C ALA A 340 3.11 13.39 -14.76
N LEU A 341 3.87 13.31 -15.85
CA LEU A 341 5.18 13.96 -15.97
C LEU A 341 5.01 15.42 -16.41
N ASP A 342 5.91 16.29 -15.95
CA ASP A 342 6.00 17.64 -16.51
C ASP A 342 6.51 17.61 -17.97
N ASP A 343 6.20 18.67 -18.72
CA ASP A 343 6.50 18.75 -20.15
C ASP A 343 7.99 18.60 -20.46
N ALA A 344 8.87 19.10 -19.59
CA ALA A 344 10.31 19.04 -19.80
C ALA A 344 10.84 17.62 -19.61
N LEU A 345 10.41 16.94 -18.55
CA LEU A 345 10.75 15.54 -18.29
C LEU A 345 10.18 14.63 -19.38
N LEU A 346 8.92 14.84 -19.79
CA LEU A 346 8.31 14.06 -20.86
C LEU A 346 9.04 14.26 -22.20
N ALA A 347 9.45 15.49 -22.53
CA ALA A 347 10.28 15.76 -23.71
C ALA A 347 11.63 15.03 -23.63
N GLY A 348 12.27 15.00 -22.45
CA GLY A 348 13.49 14.24 -22.20
C GLY A 348 13.30 12.73 -22.38
N VAL A 349 12.19 12.18 -21.87
CA VAL A 349 11.84 10.76 -22.04
C VAL A 349 11.65 10.37 -23.51
N LYS A 350 11.05 11.27 -24.31
CA LYS A 350 10.81 11.06 -25.75
C LYS A 350 12.05 11.26 -26.62
N SER A 351 13.02 12.07 -26.17
CA SER A 351 14.17 12.49 -26.98
C SER A 351 15.42 11.62 -26.82
N VAL A 352 15.44 10.72 -25.83
CA VAL A 352 16.55 9.78 -25.67
C VAL A 352 16.57 8.81 -26.85
N GLU A 353 17.52 9.04 -27.77
CA GLU A 353 17.88 8.06 -28.78
C GLU A 353 18.54 6.84 -28.12
N GLY A 354 18.02 5.65 -28.44
CA GLY A 354 18.56 4.39 -27.92
C GLY A 354 18.10 4.10 -26.49
N PRO A 355 17.20 3.12 -26.27
CA PRO A 355 17.00 2.57 -24.95
C PRO A 355 18.32 1.96 -24.45
N ILE A 356 18.42 1.72 -23.15
CA ILE A 356 19.47 0.88 -22.57
C ILE A 356 19.54 -0.51 -23.27
N ILE A 357 18.45 -0.89 -23.94
CA ILE A 357 18.22 -2.18 -24.56
C ILE A 357 18.07 -2.04 -26.08
N GLY A 358 18.63 -2.99 -26.85
CA GLY A 358 18.51 -3.06 -28.31
C GLY A 358 17.08 -3.06 -28.84
N GLU A 359 16.92 -2.65 -30.11
CA GLU A 359 15.61 -2.36 -30.72
C GLU A 359 14.62 -3.54 -30.71
N ASP A 360 15.09 -4.78 -30.81
CA ASP A 360 14.26 -5.98 -31.02
C ASP A 360 14.16 -6.93 -29.79
N ALA A 361 14.48 -6.47 -28.58
CA ALA A 361 14.53 -7.36 -27.42
C ALA A 361 13.17 -7.97 -27.01
N PHE A 362 12.06 -7.29 -27.34
CA PHE A 362 10.69 -7.70 -27.01
C PHE A 362 9.73 -7.28 -28.12
N ALA A 363 8.70 -8.09 -28.38
CA ALA A 363 7.57 -7.71 -29.21
C ALA A 363 6.54 -6.93 -28.39
N ALA A 364 5.78 -6.02 -29.02
CA ALA A 364 4.68 -5.32 -28.34
C ALA A 364 3.64 -6.29 -27.74
N SER A 365 3.43 -7.45 -28.39
CA SER A 365 2.55 -8.52 -27.90
C SER A 365 3.03 -9.22 -26.63
N ASP A 366 4.28 -9.00 -26.20
CA ASP A 366 4.81 -9.55 -24.96
C ASP A 366 4.27 -8.84 -23.72
N PHE A 367 3.59 -7.71 -23.93
CA PHE A 367 3.05 -6.88 -22.86
C PHE A 367 1.56 -6.61 -23.03
N ASP A 368 0.78 -7.10 -22.06
CA ASP A 368 -0.61 -6.70 -21.85
C ASP A 368 -0.67 -5.71 -20.69
N VAL A 369 -0.34 -4.44 -20.94
CA VAL A 369 -0.38 -3.36 -19.94
C VAL A 369 -1.44 -2.36 -20.36
N SER A 370 -2.34 -2.02 -19.44
CA SER A 370 -3.46 -1.11 -19.69
C SER A 370 -3.10 0.35 -19.46
N ARG A 371 -2.22 0.64 -18.49
CA ARG A 371 -1.77 1.99 -18.16
C ARG A 371 -0.53 2.00 -17.26
N LEU A 372 0.06 3.19 -17.15
CA LEU A 372 1.10 3.50 -16.18
C LEU A 372 0.55 4.38 -15.06
N ILE A 373 1.13 4.24 -13.88
CA ILE A 373 0.97 5.19 -12.77
C ILE A 373 2.38 5.54 -12.31
N LEU A 374 2.79 6.78 -12.59
CA LEU A 374 4.09 7.31 -12.22
C LEU A 374 3.94 8.07 -10.90
N THR A 375 4.77 7.74 -9.91
CA THR A 375 4.70 8.31 -8.56
C THR A 375 6.06 8.28 -7.89
N GLY A 376 6.12 8.67 -6.62
CA GLY A 376 7.30 8.51 -5.79
C GLY A 376 6.95 8.25 -4.34
N ILE A 377 7.97 8.32 -3.50
CA ILE A 377 7.83 8.19 -2.06
C ILE A 377 6.96 9.32 -1.48
N GLY A 378 6.02 8.95 -0.61
CA GLY A 378 4.97 9.83 -0.09
C GLY A 378 4.98 10.01 1.42
N GLU A 379 4.19 10.99 1.87
CA GLU A 379 3.90 11.21 3.30
C GLU A 379 2.81 10.26 3.81
N GLY A 380 2.73 10.12 5.14
CA GLY A 380 1.67 9.39 5.84
C GLY A 380 0.30 10.08 5.71
N PRO A 381 -0.74 9.62 6.42
CA PRO A 381 -2.07 10.21 6.33
C PRO A 381 -2.06 11.73 6.56
N GLN A 382 -2.83 12.46 5.75
CA GLN A 382 -2.88 13.93 5.77
C GLN A 382 -4.27 14.43 6.14
N ASP A 383 -4.29 15.54 6.85
CA ASP A 383 -5.51 16.30 7.08
C ASP A 383 -5.96 17.00 5.80
N THR A 384 -7.27 17.15 5.62
CA THR A 384 -7.83 17.89 4.49
C THR A 384 -9.15 18.57 4.85
N ASP A 385 -9.40 19.71 4.22
CA ASP A 385 -10.67 20.43 4.29
C ASP A 385 -11.69 19.87 3.29
N VAL A 386 -11.26 19.01 2.36
CA VAL A 386 -12.17 18.33 1.42
C VAL A 386 -13.02 17.34 2.20
N SER A 387 -14.33 17.55 2.19
CA SER A 387 -15.32 16.69 2.85
C SER A 387 -16.19 15.96 1.83
N LEU A 388 -16.41 14.66 2.06
CA LEU A 388 -17.36 13.81 1.34
C LEU A 388 -18.77 13.83 1.96
N ILE A 389 -18.93 14.51 3.09
CA ILE A 389 -20.20 14.68 3.81
C ILE A 389 -20.57 16.17 3.76
N ASP A 390 -21.84 16.47 3.51
CA ASP A 390 -22.36 17.84 3.45
C ASP A 390 -22.65 18.44 4.85
N GLU A 391 -23.09 19.69 4.89
CA GLU A 391 -23.40 20.40 6.14
C GLU A 391 -24.60 19.81 6.90
N LYS A 392 -25.44 19.03 6.21
CA LYS A 392 -26.58 18.32 6.82
C LYS A 392 -26.16 16.98 7.42
N GLY A 393 -24.92 16.56 7.17
CA GLY A 393 -24.42 15.27 7.60
C GLY A 393 -24.83 14.14 6.68
N GLU A 394 -25.04 14.39 5.39
CA GLU A 394 -25.39 13.40 4.37
C GLU A 394 -24.22 13.20 3.36
N PRO A 395 -24.07 12.02 2.73
CA PRO A 395 -23.06 11.83 1.69
C PRO A 395 -23.29 12.78 0.50
N LYS A 396 -22.22 13.46 0.04
CA LYS A 396 -22.31 14.40 -1.09
C LYS A 396 -22.60 13.73 -2.43
N PHE A 397 -22.27 12.45 -2.55
CA PHE A 397 -22.59 11.63 -3.71
C PHE A 397 -22.94 10.21 -3.26
N LEU A 398 -23.91 9.63 -3.96
CA LEU A 398 -24.30 8.24 -3.85
C LEU A 398 -24.43 7.69 -5.26
N THR A 399 -24.05 6.42 -5.43
CA THR A 399 -24.25 5.70 -6.69
C THR A 399 -25.47 4.83 -6.53
N ALA A 400 -26.40 4.92 -7.48
CA ALA A 400 -27.67 4.19 -7.48
C ALA A 400 -27.49 2.67 -7.60
#